data_AF-A0A521A2H2-F1
#
_entry.id   AF-A0A521A2H2-F1
#
_cell.length_a   1.000
_cell.length_b   1.000
_cell.length_c   1.000
_cell.angle_alpha   90.00
_cell.angle_beta   90.00
_cell.angle_gamma   90.00
#
_symmetry.space_group_name_H-M   'P 1'
#
loop_
_entity.id
_entity.type
_entity.pdbx_description
1 polymer ?
#
loop_
_entity_poly.entity_id
_entity_poly.type
_entity_poly.pdbx_seq_one_letter_code
_entity_poly.pdbx_strand_id
1 'polypeptide(L)'
;MARIQSQDLQKILGLNDDQTAMISRTIYAKQKSYLDITTSTKLDEKEADQLLAKIDMNFKSKMLQILNEEQFQAYGDYLSKLKTNPKDE
;
A
#
# COMPACT_ATOMS: atom_id res chain seq x y z
N MET A 1 -11.77 -7.62 2.27
CA MET A 1 -10.44 -7.76 2.92
C MET A 1 -9.72 -6.44 3.19
N ALA A 2 -9.93 -5.35 2.42
CA ALA A 2 -9.24 -4.06 2.64
C ALA A 2 -9.50 -3.39 4.01
N ARG A 3 -10.68 -3.59 4.61
CA ARG A 3 -11.07 -2.97 5.89
C ARG A 3 -10.33 -3.53 7.11
N ILE A 4 -9.87 -4.78 7.01
CA ILE A 4 -9.15 -5.49 8.09
C ILE A 4 -7.70 -4.97 8.13
N GLN A 5 -7.05 -4.86 6.96
CA GLN A 5 -5.70 -4.28 6.86
C GLN A 5 -5.62 -2.83 7.37
N SER A 6 -6.63 -1.99 7.15
CA SER A 6 -6.62 -0.60 7.61
C SER A 6 -6.71 -0.45 9.14
N GLN A 7 -7.45 -1.34 9.82
CA GLN A 7 -7.62 -1.28 11.28
C GLN A 7 -6.38 -1.80 12.01
N ASP A 8 -5.71 -2.83 11.47
CA ASP A 8 -4.46 -3.33 12.02
C ASP A 8 -3.31 -2.32 11.82
N LEU A 9 -3.27 -1.65 10.65
CA LEU A 9 -2.35 -0.54 10.40
C LEU A 9 -2.58 0.65 11.34
N GLN A 10 -3.83 0.99 11.64
CA GLN A 10 -4.17 2.06 12.58
C GLN A 10 -3.59 1.81 13.97
N LYS A 11 -3.70 0.58 14.48
CA LYS A 11 -3.16 0.20 15.79
C LYS A 11 -1.63 0.12 15.81
N ILE A 12 -1.02 -0.42 14.75
CA ILE A 12 0.44 -0.60 14.68
C ILE A 12 1.18 0.72 14.52
N LEU A 13 0.59 1.66 13.77
CA LEU A 13 1.22 2.94 13.43
C LEU A 13 0.72 4.11 14.27
N GLY A 14 -0.20 3.89 15.21
CA GLY A 14 -0.79 4.94 16.04
C GLY A 14 -1.43 6.06 15.20
N LEU A 15 -2.13 5.69 14.12
CA LEU A 15 -2.71 6.66 13.20
C LEU A 15 -3.92 7.34 13.84
N ASN A 16 -4.03 8.65 13.65
CA ASN A 16 -5.29 9.35 13.92
C ASN A 16 -6.33 9.05 12.82
N ASP A 17 -7.59 9.40 13.07
CA ASP A 17 -8.70 9.07 12.17
C ASP A 17 -8.53 9.64 10.75
N ASP A 18 -7.96 10.84 10.63
CA ASP A 18 -7.68 11.47 9.34
C ASP A 18 -6.61 10.70 8.56
N GLN A 19 -5.50 10.37 9.21
CA GLN A 19 -4.42 9.56 8.64
C GLN A 19 -4.94 8.18 8.22
N THR A 20 -5.76 7.53 9.05
CA THR A 20 -6.39 6.25 8.74
C THR A 20 -7.29 6.34 7.51
N ALA A 21 -8.12 7.39 7.41
CA ALA A 21 -8.98 7.59 6.25
C ALA A 21 -8.15 7.82 4.97
N MET A 22 -7.10 8.65 5.04
CA MET A 22 -6.22 8.94 3.90
C MET A 22 -5.44 7.71 3.45
N ILE A 23 -4.91 6.90 4.38
CA ILE A 23 -4.19 5.67 4.08
C ILE A 23 -5.13 4.64 3.46
N SER A 24 -6.34 4.48 4.01
CA SER A 24 -7.34 3.57 3.46
C SER A 24 -7.70 3.92 2.01
N ARG A 25 -7.91 5.21 1.73
CA ARG A 25 -8.16 5.69 0.36
C ARG A 25 -6.96 5.46 -0.56
N THR A 26 -5.74 5.65 -0.04
CA THR A 26 -4.50 5.49 -0.80
C THR A 26 -4.25 4.01 -1.15
N ILE A 27 -4.49 3.09 -0.21
CA ILE A 27 -4.43 1.64 -0.45
C ILE A 27 -5.48 1.21 -1.47
N TYR A 28 -6.73 1.68 -1.31
CA TYR A 28 -7.80 1.36 -2.25
C TYR A 28 -7.49 1.85 -3.67
N ALA A 29 -7.00 3.08 -3.81
CA ALA A 29 -6.59 3.64 -5.10
C ALA A 29 -5.47 2.81 -5.75
N LYS A 30 -4.47 2.38 -4.97
CA LYS A 30 -3.41 1.48 -5.45
C LYS A 30 -4.00 0.16 -5.97
N GLN A 31 -4.82 -0.51 -5.17
CA GLN A 31 -5.41 -1.80 -5.53
C GLN A 31 -6.25 -1.72 -6.80
N LYS A 32 -7.06 -0.66 -6.93
CA LYS A 32 -7.85 -0.40 -8.12
C LYS A 32 -6.96 -0.21 -9.35
N SER A 33 -5.95 0.67 -9.27
CA SER A 33 -5.03 0.89 -10.39
C SER A 33 -4.25 -0.37 -10.76
N TYR A 34 -3.85 -1.19 -9.79
CA TYR A 34 -3.21 -2.49 -10.07
C TYR A 34 -4.15 -3.40 -10.86
N LEU A 35 -5.40 -3.54 -10.42
CA LEU A 35 -6.40 -4.36 -11.10
C LEU A 35 -6.66 -3.85 -12.52
N ASP A 36 -6.79 -2.54 -12.71
CA ASP A 36 -7.03 -1.93 -14.02
C ASP A 36 -5.87 -2.23 -14.99
N ILE A 37 -4.62 -2.27 -14.51
CA ILE A 37 -3.45 -2.62 -15.31
C ILE A 37 -3.38 -4.12 -15.59
N THR A 38 -3.52 -4.98 -14.57
CA THR A 38 -3.35 -6.44 -14.71
C THR A 38 -4.48 -7.10 -15.49
N THR A 39 -5.65 -6.47 -15.57
CA THR A 39 -6.79 -6.96 -16.37
C THR A 39 -6.86 -6.33 -17.76
N SER A 40 -5.99 -5.36 -18.08
CA SER A 40 -5.96 -4.72 -19.39
C SER A 40 -5.42 -5.67 -20.45
N THR A 41 -6.20 -5.90 -21.51
CA THR A 41 -5.74 -6.68 -22.68
C THR A 41 -5.00 -5.83 -23.71
N LYS A 42 -4.78 -4.55 -23.42
CA LYS A 42 -4.21 -3.56 -24.36
C LYS A 42 -2.76 -3.20 -24.07
N LEU A 43 -2.23 -3.63 -22.93
CA LEU A 43 -0.87 -3.35 -22.50
C LEU A 43 -0.01 -4.57 -22.75
N ASP A 44 1.20 -4.36 -23.25
CA ASP A 44 2.21 -5.40 -23.20
C ASP A 44 2.80 -5.54 -21.78
N GLU A 45 3.53 -6.63 -21.54
CA GLU A 45 4.08 -6.95 -20.22
C GLU A 45 5.04 -5.86 -19.70
N LYS A 46 5.83 -5.26 -20.59
CA LYS A 46 6.82 -4.24 -20.22
C LYS A 46 6.15 -2.92 -19.87
N GLU A 47 5.12 -2.52 -20.63
CA GLU A 47 4.31 -1.35 -20.33
C GLU A 47 3.53 -1.53 -19.03
N ALA A 48 2.96 -2.72 -18.81
CA ALA A 48 2.29 -3.06 -17.55
C ALA A 48 3.26 -2.94 -16.36
N ASP A 49 4.45 -3.53 -16.44
CA ASP A 49 5.47 -3.45 -15.38
C ASP A 49 5.89 -2.01 -15.07
N GLN A 50 6.09 -1.17 -16.09
CA GLN A 50 6.41 0.24 -15.90
C GLN A 50 5.28 1.00 -15.18
N LEU A 51 4.02 0.71 -15.54
CA LEU A 51 2.86 1.33 -14.91
C LEU A 51 2.69 0.87 -13.47
N LEU A 52 2.89 -0.42 -13.18
CA LEU A 52 2.87 -0.97 -11.82
C LEU A 52 3.96 -0.34 -10.95
N ALA A 53 5.19 -0.23 -11.46
CA ALA A 53 6.29 0.46 -10.75
C ALA A 53 5.95 1.93 -10.45
N LYS A 54 5.31 2.63 -11.40
CA LYS A 54 4.87 4.02 -11.19
C LYS A 54 3.77 4.12 -10.13
N ILE A 55 2.83 3.17 -10.09
CA ILE A 55 1.80 3.11 -9.04
C ILE A 55 2.46 2.88 -7.68
N ASP A 56 3.44 1.99 -7.58
CA ASP A 56 4.21 1.75 -6.34
C ASP A 56 4.94 3.01 -5.85
N MET A 57 5.62 3.72 -6.75
CA MET A 57 6.28 4.99 -6.42
C MET A 57 5.29 6.04 -5.91
N ASN A 58 4.15 6.21 -6.60
CA ASN A 58 3.12 7.16 -6.22
C ASN A 58 2.50 6.81 -4.86
N PHE A 59 2.26 5.52 -4.62
CA PHE A 59 1.78 5.03 -3.34
C PHE A 59 2.78 5.36 -2.23
N LYS A 60 4.07 5.05 -2.42
CA LYS A 60 5.12 5.37 -1.44
C LYS A 60 5.19 6.86 -1.14
N SER A 61 5.13 7.71 -2.17
CA SER A 61 5.14 9.17 -2.00
C SER A 61 3.94 9.67 -1.20
N LYS A 62 2.73 9.16 -1.47
CA LYS A 62 1.52 9.51 -0.69
C LYS A 62 1.63 9.05 0.76
N MET A 63 2.16 7.85 1.01
CA MET A 63 2.36 7.35 2.37
C MET A 63 3.33 8.24 3.16
N LEU A 64 4.42 8.73 2.53
CA LEU A 64 5.37 9.68 3.15
C LEU A 64 4.75 11.06 3.45
N GLN A 65 3.69 11.45 2.75
CA GLN A 65 2.97 12.70 3.03
C GLN A 65 1.96 12.56 4.17
N ILE A 66 1.48 11.34 4.43
CA ILE A 66 0.47 11.07 5.47
C ILE A 66 1.14 10.67 6.79
N LEU A 67 2.20 9.85 6.72
CA LEU A 67 2.93 9.35 7.87
C LEU A 67 4.10 10.29 8.21
N ASN A 68 4.37 10.46 9.50
CA ASN A 68 5.65 11.01 9.93
C ASN A 68 6.78 9.97 9.76
N GLU A 69 8.03 10.39 10.00
CA GLU A 69 9.21 9.54 9.77
C GLU A 69 9.20 8.25 10.62
N GLU A 70 8.83 8.35 11.90
CA GLU A 70 8.75 7.20 12.81
C GLU A 70 7.65 6.22 12.39
N GLN A 71 6.47 6.74 12.02
CA GLN A 71 5.35 5.95 11.53
C GLN A 71 5.68 5.30 10.18
N PHE A 72 6.43 5.99 9.32
CA PHE A 72 6.86 5.43 8.04
C PHE A 72 7.88 4.30 8.22
N GLN A 73 8.83 4.44 9.14
CA GLN A 73 9.73 3.36 9.52
C GLN A 73 8.97 2.17 10.10
N ALA A 74 8.05 2.40 11.05
CA ALA A 74 7.21 1.34 11.62
C ALA A 74 6.39 0.60 10.56
N TYR A 75 5.89 1.33 9.54
CA TYR A 75 5.21 0.74 8.40
C TYR A 75 6.15 -0.11 7.53
N GLY A 76 7.37 0.38 7.27
CA GLY A 76 8.41 -0.38 6.58
C GLY A 76 8.79 -1.68 7.30
N ASP A 77 8.92 -1.63 8.63
CA ASP A 77 9.23 -2.78 9.47
C ASP A 77 8.07 -3.78 9.50
N TYR A 78 6.83 -3.29 9.59
CA TYR A 78 5.64 -4.13 9.49
C TYR A 78 5.56 -4.87 8.15
N LEU A 79 5.76 -4.16 7.04
CA LEU A 79 5.80 -4.77 5.71
C LEU A 79 6.93 -5.78 5.57
N SER A 80 8.10 -5.49 6.15
CA SER A 80 9.25 -6.40 6.10
C SER A 80 8.98 -7.68 6.91
N LYS A 81 8.35 -7.56 8.08
CA LYS A 81 7.92 -8.71 8.90
C LYS A 81 6.91 -9.59 8.17
N LEU A 82 5.95 -8.99 7.45
CA LEU A 82 5.02 -9.72 6.59
C LEU A 82 5.72 -10.48 5.46
N LYS A 83 6.79 -9.92 4.88
CA LYS A 83 7.59 -10.61 3.85
C LYS A 83 8.46 -11.74 4.41
N THR A 84 8.88 -11.63 5.67
CA THR A 84 9.71 -12.65 6.34
C THR A 84 8.92 -13.70 7.11
N ASN A 85 7.59 -13.61 7.17
CA ASN A 85 6.74 -14.61 7.80
C ASN A 85 6.01 -15.47 6.74
N PRO A 86 6.67 -16.43 6.07
CA PRO A 86 6.01 -17.45 5.26
C PRO A 86 5.41 -18.56 6.14
N LYS A 87 4.73 -18.18 7.23
CA LYS A 87 4.02 -19.11 8.11
C LYS A 87 2.61 -18.59 8.33
N ASP A 88 1.78 -18.93 7.37
CA ASP A 88 0.47 -19.56 7.52
C ASP A 88 0.30 -20.30 6.17
N GLU A 89 0.75 -21.56 6.08
CA GLU A 89 -0.13 -22.74 6.02
C GLU A 89 -1.35 -22.58 5.09
#